data_AF-T0Y647-F1
#
_entry.id   AF-T0Y647-F1
#
_cell.length_a   1.000
_cell.length_b   1.000
_cell.length_c   1.000
_cell.angle_alpha   90.00
_cell.angle_beta   90.00
_cell.angle_gamma   90.00
#
_symmetry.space_group_name_H-M   'P 1'
#
loop_
_entity.id
_entity.type
_entity.pdbx_description
1 polymer ?
#
loop_
_entity_poly.entity_id
_entity_poly.type
_entity_poly.pdbx_seq_one_letter_code
_entity_poly.pdbx_strand_id
1 'polypeptide(L)'
;AGGFAPTLGIIGTVVGLVSVLSNLANIGKLAPSIATAFIATLWGVSSANLFWLPVSSKLKSNLRREIRVREMIIEGCVSIAGGENPRLIKEQLEILCPPERHSSGKTEDESHSSPSH
;
A
#
# COMPACT_ATOMS: atom_id res chain seq x y z
N ALA A 1 8.11 -6.05 0.00
CA ALA A 1 8.48 -7.45 0.30
C ALA A 1 8.62 -7.59 1.81
N GLY A 2 7.60 -8.15 2.48
CA GLY A 2 7.61 -8.47 3.93
C GLY A 2 7.89 -9.95 4.21
N GLY A 3 8.34 -10.71 3.20
CA GLY A 3 8.40 -12.18 3.24
C GLY A 3 9.54 -12.79 4.06
N PHE A 4 10.49 -11.99 4.55
CA PHE A 4 11.64 -12.48 5.33
C PHE A 4 11.47 -12.29 6.85
N ALA A 5 10.48 -11.51 7.29
CA ALA A 5 10.20 -11.32 8.71
C ALA A 5 9.78 -12.62 9.43
N PRO A 6 8.96 -13.52 8.82
CA PRO A 6 8.59 -14.78 9.47
C PRO A 6 9.76 -15.78 9.55
N THR A 7 10.61 -15.84 8.52
CA THR A 7 11.74 -16.78 8.47
C THR A 7 12.85 -16.40 9.45
N LEU A 8 13.13 -15.10 9.63
CA LEU A 8 14.03 -14.61 10.68
C LEU A 8 13.55 -14.98 12.10
N GLY A 9 12.22 -14.97 12.33
CA GLY A 9 11.62 -15.38 13.61
C GLY A 9 11.85 -16.86 13.93
N ILE A 10 11.69 -17.74 12.94
CA ILE A 10 11.93 -19.20 13.09
C ILE A 10 13.41 -19.48 13.36
N ILE A 11 14.34 -18.76 12.73
CA ILE A 11 15.77 -18.90 13.01
C ILE A 11 16.09 -18.43 14.45
N GLY A 12 15.48 -17.33 14.90
CA GLY A 12 15.66 -16.81 16.25
C GLY A 12 15.17 -17.75 17.35
N THR A 13 14.05 -18.45 17.14
CA THR A 13 13.57 -19.45 18.11
C THR A 13 14.52 -20.64 18.21
N VAL A 14 15.07 -21.11 17.09
CA VAL A 14 16.06 -22.20 17.06
C VAL A 14 17.35 -21.79 17.78
N VAL A 15 17.89 -20.61 17.50
CA VAL A 15 19.11 -20.10 18.16
C VAL A 15 18.89 -19.93 19.67
N GLY A 16 17.72 -19.42 20.08
CA GLY A 16 17.38 -19.27 21.50
C GLY A 16 17.25 -20.62 22.23
N LEU A 17 16.63 -21.62 21.60
CA LEU A 17 16.54 -22.98 22.17
C LEU A 17 17.92 -23.64 22.28
N VAL A 18 18.80 -23.46 21.30
CA VAL A 18 20.20 -23.94 21.35
C VAL A 18 20.95 -23.29 22.51
N SER A 19 20.78 -21.98 22.73
CA SER A 19 21.43 -21.27 23.83
C SER A 19 20.95 -21.72 25.22
N VAL A 20 19.69 -22.14 25.35
CA VAL A 20 19.13 -22.67 26.61
C VAL A 20 19.67 -24.07 26.90
N LEU A 21 19.69 -24.93 25.88
CA LEU A 21 20.16 -26.30 25.99
C LEU A 21 21.69 -26.39 26.19
N SER A 22 22.43 -25.36 25.81
CA SER A 22 23.89 -25.33 25.97
C SER A 22 24.37 -25.03 27.40
N ASN A 23 23.50 -24.57 28.33
CA ASN A 23 23.96 -24.10 29.65
C ASN A 23 23.07 -24.57 30.82
N LEU A 24 23.00 -25.89 31.02
CA LEU A 24 22.21 -26.51 32.10
C LEU A 24 22.80 -26.31 33.51
N ALA A 25 24.02 -25.77 33.65
CA ALA A 25 24.75 -25.78 34.92
C ALA A 25 24.27 -24.75 35.95
N ASN A 26 23.61 -23.64 35.55
CA ASN A 26 23.14 -22.58 36.46
C ASN A 26 21.91 -21.83 35.91
N ILE A 27 20.81 -22.55 35.66
CA ILE A 27 19.58 -22.00 35.05
C ILE A 27 19.02 -20.79 35.83
N GLY A 28 19.18 -20.74 37.15
CA GLY A 28 18.57 -19.72 38.02
C GLY A 28 18.97 -18.26 37.73
N LYS A 29 20.16 -17.99 37.16
CA LYS A 29 20.61 -16.62 36.84
C LYS A 29 20.53 -16.27 35.35
N LEU A 30 20.46 -17.27 34.48
CA LEU A 30 20.45 -17.11 33.02
C LEU A 30 19.04 -17.12 32.43
N ALA A 31 18.09 -17.80 33.09
CA ALA A 31 16.69 -17.85 32.67
C ALA A 31 16.02 -16.47 32.48
N PRO A 32 16.27 -15.44 33.32
CA PRO A 32 15.65 -14.13 33.13
C PRO A 32 16.11 -13.44 31.85
N SER A 33 17.42 -13.43 31.57
CA SER A 33 17.98 -12.79 30.38
C SER A 33 17.51 -13.45 29.08
N ILE A 34 17.37 -14.77 29.11
CA ILE A 34 16.85 -15.55 27.98
C ILE A 34 15.36 -15.28 27.77
N ALA A 35 14.57 -15.22 28.85
CA ALA A 35 13.15 -14.86 28.76
C ALA A 35 12.96 -13.47 28.14
N THR A 36 13.78 -12.49 28.53
CA THR A 36 13.76 -11.14 27.93
C THR A 36 14.12 -11.17 26.44
N ALA A 37 15.10 -11.98 26.01
CA ALA A 37 15.46 -12.12 24.61
C ALA A 37 14.32 -12.73 23.76
N PHE A 38 13.60 -13.72 24.30
CA PHE A 38 12.42 -14.26 23.64
C PHE A 38 11.25 -13.27 23.58
N ILE A 39 11.02 -12.50 24.65
CA ILE A 39 9.99 -11.45 24.67
C ILE A 39 10.34 -10.34 23.66
N ALA A 40 11.61 -9.95 23.55
CA ALA A 40 12.09 -9.01 22.54
C ALA A 40 11.87 -9.54 21.11
N THR A 41 12.08 -10.84 20.89
CA THR A 41 11.84 -11.50 19.59
C THR A 41 10.35 -11.57 19.26
N LEU A 42 9.51 -11.90 20.23
CA LEU A 42 8.05 -11.87 20.11
C LEU A 42 7.58 -10.46 19.74
N TRP A 43 8.01 -9.44 20.49
CA TRP A 43 7.66 -8.05 20.20
C TRP A 43 8.15 -7.57 18.83
N GLY A 44 9.34 -8.00 18.39
CA GLY A 44 9.89 -7.68 17.07
C GLY A 44 9.06 -8.28 15.93
N VAL A 45 8.76 -9.58 16.01
CA VAL A 45 7.95 -10.29 15.00
C VAL A 45 6.51 -9.81 15.01
N SER A 46 5.91 -9.64 16.19
CA SER A 46 4.56 -9.09 16.33
C SER A 46 4.48 -7.67 15.79
N SER A 47 5.45 -6.81 16.07
CA SER A 47 5.49 -5.45 15.52
C SER A 47 5.61 -5.46 13.99
N ALA A 48 6.54 -6.27 13.46
CA ALA A 48 6.75 -6.38 12.02
C ALA A 48 5.50 -6.90 11.29
N ASN A 49 4.82 -7.92 11.81
CA ASN A 49 3.64 -8.46 11.14
C ASN A 49 2.39 -7.60 11.35
N LEU A 50 2.19 -7.06 12.55
CA LEU A 50 0.95 -6.36 12.90
C LEU A 50 0.94 -4.90 12.44
N PHE A 51 2.09 -4.21 12.42
CA PHE A 51 2.17 -2.82 11.96
C PHE A 51 2.67 -2.70 10.52
N TRP A 52 3.64 -3.52 10.10
CA TRP A 52 4.22 -3.37 8.76
C TRP A 52 3.30 -3.88 7.64
N LEU A 53 2.48 -4.91 7.90
CA LEU A 53 1.49 -5.39 6.93
C LEU A 53 0.42 -4.33 6.60
N PRO A 54 -0.29 -3.71 7.57
CA PRO A 54 -1.27 -2.68 7.24
C PRO A 54 -0.63 -1.43 6.61
N VAL A 55 0.57 -1.04 7.05
CA VAL A 55 1.31 0.08 6.45
C VAL A 55 1.66 -0.23 4.98
N SER A 56 2.15 -1.45 4.70
CA SER A 56 2.45 -1.86 3.33
C SER A 56 1.21 -1.94 2.44
N SER A 57 0.07 -2.39 2.98
CA SER A 57 -1.21 -2.43 2.27
C SER A 57 -1.70 -1.03 1.92
N LYS A 58 -1.59 -0.09 2.86
CA LYS A 58 -1.99 1.31 2.68
C LYS A 58 -1.11 2.02 1.66
N LEU A 59 0.21 1.81 1.72
CA LEU A 59 1.15 2.32 0.73
C LEU A 59 0.88 1.74 -0.67
N LYS A 60 0.64 0.43 -0.77
CA LYS A 60 0.30 -0.22 -2.05
C LYS A 60 -1.02 0.31 -2.61
N SER A 61 -1.98 0.66 -1.75
CA SER A 61 -3.24 1.30 -2.18
C SER A 61 -3.02 2.67 -2.78
N ASN A 62 -2.23 3.52 -2.12
CA ASN A 62 -1.88 4.85 -2.64
C ASN A 62 -1.11 4.73 -3.97
N LEU A 63 -0.14 3.82 -4.02
CA LEU A 63 0.64 3.56 -5.23
C LEU A 63 -0.24 3.09 -6.39
N ARG A 64 -1.23 2.22 -6.16
CA ARG A 64 -2.18 1.81 -7.21
C ARG A 64 -2.98 3.00 -7.75
N ARG A 65 -3.38 3.94 -6.90
CA ARG A 65 -4.11 5.15 -7.33
C ARG A 65 -3.22 6.02 -8.22
N GLU A 66 -1.96 6.19 -7.83
CA GLU A 66 -0.99 6.98 -8.59
C GLU A 66 -0.59 6.33 -9.92
N ILE A 67 -0.36 5.01 -9.93
CA ILE A 67 -0.09 4.25 -11.16
C ILE A 67 -1.27 4.39 -12.14
N ARG A 68 -2.51 4.25 -11.66
CA ARG A 68 -3.70 4.37 -12.51
C ARG A 68 -3.80 5.76 -13.18
N VAL A 69 -3.51 6.83 -12.44
CA VAL A 69 -3.50 8.18 -13.01
C VAL A 69 -2.42 8.32 -14.09
N ARG A 70 -1.23 7.74 -13.86
CA ARG A 70 -0.16 7.75 -14.86
C ARG A 70 -0.51 6.93 -16.10
N GLU A 71 -1.11 5.75 -15.93
CA GLU A 71 -1.59 4.91 -17.04
C GLU A 71 -2.61 5.68 -17.90
N MET A 72 -3.58 6.34 -17.27
CA MET A 72 -4.57 7.16 -17.95
C MET A 72 -3.94 8.31 -18.77
N ILE A 73 -2.92 8.99 -18.23
CA ILE A 73 -2.19 10.05 -18.95
C ILE A 73 -1.45 9.46 -20.15
N ILE A 74 -0.77 8.32 -19.98
CA ILE A 74 -0.02 7.67 -21.06
C ILE A 74 -0.97 7.24 -22.18
N GLU A 75 -2.07 6.60 -21.84
CA GLU A 75 -3.10 6.16 -22.81
C GLU A 75 -3.68 7.36 -23.57
N GLY A 76 -4.02 8.44 -22.87
CA GLY A 76 -4.45 9.69 -23.50
C GLY A 76 -3.40 10.29 -24.45
N CYS A 77 -2.13 10.32 -24.04
CA CYS A 77 -1.04 10.78 -24.90
C CYS A 77 -0.85 9.92 -26.15
N VAL A 78 -0.96 8.59 -26.02
CA VAL A 78 -0.84 7.64 -27.13
C VAL A 78 -1.99 7.81 -28.12
N SER A 79 -3.24 7.93 -27.63
CA SER A 79 -4.42 8.16 -28.48
C SER A 79 -4.35 9.50 -29.24
N ILE A 80 -3.85 10.57 -28.60
CA ILE A 80 -3.63 11.86 -29.26
C ILE A 80 -2.56 11.73 -30.36
N ALA A 81 -1.45 11.06 -30.07
CA ALA A 81 -0.38 10.84 -31.04
C ALA A 81 -0.82 9.94 -32.22
N GLY A 82 -1.74 9.00 -31.98
CA GLY A 82 -2.37 8.14 -33.00
C GLY A 82 -3.40 8.86 -33.88
N GLY A 83 -3.76 10.11 -33.58
CA GLY A 83 -4.71 10.90 -34.36
C GLY A 83 -6.17 10.47 -34.17
N GLU A 84 -6.50 9.83 -33.04
CA GLU A 84 -7.88 9.42 -32.74
C GLU A 84 -8.80 10.62 -32.52
N ASN A 85 -10.09 10.44 -32.82
CA ASN A 85 -11.07 11.51 -32.65
C ASN A 85 -11.17 11.90 -31.16
N PRO A 86 -11.04 13.19 -30.78
CA PRO A 86 -11.07 13.65 -29.40
C PRO A 86 -12.30 13.20 -28.60
N ARG A 87 -13.42 12.95 -29.27
CA ARG A 87 -14.64 12.39 -28.64
C ARG A 87 -14.43 10.96 -28.16
N LEU A 88 -13.76 10.13 -28.96
CA LEU A 88 -13.46 8.74 -28.63
C LEU A 88 -12.46 8.64 -27.48
N ILE A 89 -11.45 9.51 -27.46
CA ILE A 89 -10.45 9.59 -26.39
C ILE A 89 -11.14 9.93 -25.05
N LYS A 90 -12.10 10.86 -25.04
CA LYS A 90 -12.88 11.19 -23.84
C LYS A 90 -13.68 10.00 -23.32
N GLU A 91 -14.35 9.28 -24.20
CA GLU A 91 -15.16 8.11 -23.84
C GLU A 91 -14.31 6.98 -23.22
N GLN A 92 -13.12 6.71 -23.79
CA GLN A 92 -12.18 5.74 -23.22
C GLN A 92 -11.66 6.16 -21.84
N LEU A 93 -11.24 7.42 -21.70
CA LEU A 93 -10.76 7.96 -20.41
C LEU A 93 -11.87 8.00 -19.34
N GLU A 94 -13.13 8.24 -19.72
CA GLU A 94 -14.29 8.18 -18.83
C GLU A 94 -14.56 6.78 -18.30
N ILE A 95 -14.35 5.73 -19.11
CA ILE A 95 -14.50 4.32 -18.70
C ILE A 95 -13.39 3.90 -17.73
N LEU A 96 -12.15 4.38 -17.93
CA LEU A 96 -11.00 4.11 -17.07
C LEU A 96 -11.05 4.87 -15.73
N CYS A 97 -11.86 5.92 -15.63
CA CYS A 97 -12.01 6.72 -14.41
C CYS A 97 -13.00 6.05 -13.43
N PRO A 98 -12.59 5.72 -12.18
CA PRO A 98 -13.54 5.35 -11.13
C PRO A 98 -14.46 6.54 -10.82
N PRO A 99 -15.75 6.33 -10.49
CA PRO A 99 -16.67 7.42 -10.18
C PRO A 99 -16.33 8.05 -8.81
N GLU A 100 -15.35 8.95 -8.75
CA GLU A 100 -15.16 9.85 -7.61
C GLU A 100 -15.19 11.31 -8.06
N ARG A 101 -16.26 11.98 -7.64
CA ARG A 101 -16.51 13.44 -7.66
C ARG A 101 -16.56 14.10 -9.03
N HIS A 102 -17.74 13.99 -9.63
CA HIS A 102 -18.34 15.08 -10.40
C HIS A 102 -18.59 16.28 -9.45
N SER A 103 -17.59 17.12 -9.25
CA SER A 103 -17.70 18.35 -8.45
C SER A 103 -16.66 19.36 -8.93
N SER A 104 -16.87 19.92 -10.12
CA SER A 104 -16.61 21.35 -10.37
C SER A 104 -17.14 21.78 -11.73
N GLY A 105 -17.95 22.84 -11.77
CA GLY A 105 -18.01 23.77 -12.90
C GLY A 105 -19.06 23.53 -13.99
N LYS A 106 -20.35 23.59 -13.67
CA LYS A 106 -21.32 24.25 -14.55
C LYS A 106 -22.05 25.32 -13.75
N THR A 107 -21.33 26.39 -13.47
CA THR A 107 -21.91 27.71 -13.21
C THR A 107 -21.58 28.53 -14.44
N GLU A 108 -22.61 29.12 -15.04
CA GLU A 108 -22.56 30.18 -16.06
C GLU A 108 -22.05 29.78 -17.46
N ASP A 109 -22.99 29.43 -18.35
CA ASP A 109 -23.23 30.26 -19.55
C ASP A 109 -24.61 29.91 -20.15
N GLU A 110 -25.65 30.66 -19.76
CA GLU A 110 -26.85 30.94 -20.58
C GLU A 110 -27.73 31.98 -19.86
N SER A 111 -27.16 33.17 -19.65
CA SER A 111 -27.94 34.39 -19.46
C SER A 111 -27.59 35.35 -20.58
N HIS A 112 -28.30 35.24 -21.71
CA HIS A 112 -28.56 36.24 -22.75
C HIS A 112 -28.97 35.42 -23.99
N SER A 113 -30.24 35.22 -24.30
CA SER A 113 -31.15 36.29 -24.72
C SER A 113 -32.62 35.84 -24.60
N SER A 114 -33.42 36.61 -23.86
CA SER A 114 -34.82 36.81 -24.25
C SER A 114 -34.85 37.65 -25.53
N PRO A 115 -35.83 37.46 -26.42
CA PRO A 115 -36.99 38.34 -26.31
C PRO A 115 -38.33 37.62 -26.49
N SER A 116 -39.28 38.12 -25.71
CA SER A 116 -40.72 38.25 -26.00
C SER A 116 -41.10 38.18 -27.48
N HIS A 117 -42.00 37.27 -27.83
CA HIS A 117 -43.38 37.58 -28.23
C HIS A 117 -44.22 36.31 -28.35
#